data_AF-A0A0Q4XYI4-F1
#
_entry.id   AF-A0A0Q4XYI4-F1
#
_cell.length_a   1.000
_cell.length_b   1.000
_cell.length_c   1.000
_cell.angle_alpha   90.00
_cell.angle_beta   90.00
_cell.angle_gamma   90.00
#
_symmetry.space_group_name_H-M   'P 1'
#
loop_
_entity.id
_entity.type
_entity.pdbx_description
1 polymer ?
#
loop_
_entity_poly.entity_id
_entity_poly.type
_entity_poly.pdbx_seq_one_letter_code
_entity_poly.pdbx_strand_id
1 'polypeptide(L)'
;MPVLRLTSLKSSGIDLKETKAGDWSNVSDIKRFLIQDGDYLVSRGNGSKELVGRGGLVSKCSDEIAFPDTMIRVRPDPAELLPDYL
;
A
#
# COMPACT_ATOMS: atom_id res chain seq x y z
N MET A 1 2.82 13.27 7.30
CA MET A 1 3.23 12.08 6.52
C MET A 1 2.21 11.80 5.42
N PRO A 2 2.64 11.49 4.19
CA PRO A 2 1.74 11.18 3.08
C PRO A 2 1.05 9.81 3.25
N VAL A 3 -0.14 9.69 2.68
CA VAL A 3 -0.93 8.44 2.60
C VAL A 3 -1.21 8.14 1.13
N LEU A 4 -1.01 6.89 0.70
CA LEU A 4 -1.35 6.46 -0.66
C LEU A 4 -2.83 6.69 -0.97
N ARG A 5 -3.12 7.07 -2.22
CA ARG A 5 -4.49 7.03 -2.75
C ARG A 5 -4.75 5.64 -3.29
N LEU A 6 -6.00 5.20 -3.28
CA LEU A 6 -6.34 3.91 -3.91
C LEU A 6 -5.94 3.86 -5.38
N THR A 7 -6.03 5.00 -6.07
CA THR A 7 -5.64 5.17 -7.46
C THR A 7 -4.15 4.98 -7.72
N SER A 8 -3.30 4.93 -6.68
CA SER A 8 -1.88 4.55 -6.81
C SER A 8 -1.69 3.11 -7.27
N LEU A 9 -2.70 2.25 -7.10
CA LEU A 9 -2.74 0.90 -7.66
C LEU A 9 -3.04 0.95 -9.16
N LYS A 10 -2.00 0.83 -9.97
CA LYS A 10 -2.05 0.78 -11.43
C LYS A 10 -2.00 -0.66 -11.93
N SER A 11 -2.25 -0.86 -13.22
CA SER A 11 -2.04 -2.16 -13.86
C SER A 11 -0.57 -2.59 -13.90
N SER A 12 0.37 -1.63 -13.82
CA SER A 12 1.81 -1.87 -13.82
C SER A 12 2.43 -1.98 -12.41
N GLY A 13 1.61 -2.02 -11.35
CA GLY A 13 2.07 -2.02 -9.96
C GLY A 13 1.64 -0.76 -9.19
N ILE A 14 2.43 -0.35 -8.21
CA ILE A 14 2.13 0.78 -7.32
C ILE A 14 2.93 2.03 -7.71
N ASP A 15 2.24 3.16 -7.84
CA ASP A 15 2.87 4.48 -7.91
C ASP A 15 2.96 5.12 -6.51
N LEU A 16 4.15 5.05 -5.89
CA LEU A 16 4.39 5.59 -4.56
C LEU A 16 4.30 7.12 -4.47
N LYS A 17 4.26 7.84 -5.61
CA LYS A 17 4.11 9.29 -5.63
C LYS A 17 2.66 9.73 -5.49
N GLU A 18 1.72 8.85 -5.80
CA GLU A 18 0.29 9.19 -5.78
C GLU A 18 -0.28 9.15 -4.37
N THR A 19 -0.10 10.27 -3.67
CA THR A 19 -0.42 10.41 -2.25
C THR A 19 -1.38 11.56 -1.96
N LYS A 20 -1.84 11.61 -0.72
CA LYS A 20 -2.55 12.73 -0.10
C LYS A 20 -1.92 13.02 1.27
N ALA A 21 -2.12 14.22 1.79
CA ALA A 21 -1.77 14.50 3.18
C ALA A 21 -2.62 13.62 4.12
N GLY A 22 -1.98 12.91 5.03
CA GLY A 22 -2.65 12.23 6.13
C GLY A 22 -2.85 13.17 7.32
N ASP A 23 -3.97 13.00 8.03
CA ASP A 23 -4.16 13.58 9.37
C ASP A 23 -3.71 12.57 10.42
N TRP A 24 -2.72 12.97 11.21
CA TRP A 24 -2.05 12.12 12.20
C TRP A 24 -2.23 12.62 13.63
N SER A 25 -2.98 13.71 13.82
CA SER A 25 -3.06 14.44 15.08
C SER A 25 -3.53 13.59 16.26
N ASN A 26 -4.32 12.55 15.98
CA ASN A 26 -4.91 11.64 16.97
C ASN A 26 -4.52 10.17 16.77
N VAL A 27 -3.43 9.91 16.03
CA VAL A 27 -2.97 8.53 15.74
C VAL A 27 -1.78 8.20 16.63
N SER A 28 -1.98 7.31 17.60
CA SER A 28 -0.93 6.89 18.54
C SER A 28 0.05 5.88 17.93
N ASP A 29 -0.41 5.01 17.02
CA ASP A 29 0.41 3.97 16.39
C ASP A 29 0.52 4.18 14.87
N ILE A 30 1.23 5.24 14.49
CA ILE A 30 1.46 5.61 13.09
C ILE A 30 2.23 4.51 12.34
N LYS A 31 3.15 3.82 13.03
CA LYS A 31 4.05 2.82 12.45
C LYS A 31 3.29 1.65 11.83
N ARG A 32 2.12 1.29 12.36
CA ARG A 32 1.29 0.23 11.82
C ARG A 32 0.87 0.47 10.36
N PHE A 33 0.73 1.74 9.97
CA PHE A 33 0.29 2.15 8.65
C PHE A 33 1.44 2.36 7.65
N LEU A 34 2.69 2.38 8.11
CA LEU A 34 3.85 2.54 7.24
C LEU A 34 4.02 1.34 6.31
N ILE A 35 4.22 1.61 5.03
CA ILE A 35 4.61 0.60 4.06
C ILE A 35 6.13 0.43 4.04
N GLN A 36 6.59 -0.73 3.59
CA GLN A 36 8.01 -1.00 3.38
C GLN A 36 8.20 -1.89 2.15
N ASP A 37 9.45 -2.00 1.69
CA ASP A 37 9.80 -2.92 0.60
C ASP A 37 9.42 -4.37 0.95
N GLY A 38 8.79 -5.05 -0.02
CA GLY A 38 8.25 -6.40 0.16
C GLY A 38 6.79 -6.44 0.60
N ASP A 39 6.17 -5.30 0.92
CA ASP A 39 4.72 -5.24 1.13
C ASP A 39 3.99 -5.41 -0.20
N TYR A 40 2.92 -6.22 -0.20
CA TYR A 40 1.97 -6.27 -1.29
C TYR A 40 0.67 -5.58 -0.85
N LEU A 41 0.26 -4.52 -1.55
CA LEU A 41 -0.99 -3.83 -1.25
C LEU A 41 -2.07 -4.25 -2.23
N VAL A 42 -3.27 -4.54 -1.74
CA VAL A 42 -4.43 -4.93 -2.54
C VAL A 42 -5.59 -4.00 -2.26
N SER A 43 -6.35 -3.62 -3.28
CA SER A 43 -7.59 -2.86 -3.09
C SER A 43 -8.57 -3.63 -2.20
N ARG A 44 -9.11 -3.00 -1.15
CA ARG A 44 -10.15 -3.59 -0.27
C ARG A 44 -11.55 -3.56 -0.91
N GLY A 45 -11.71 -2.84 -2.01
CA GLY A 45 -12.98 -2.62 -2.73
C GLY A 45 -13.28 -1.14 -2.86
N ASN A 46 -13.80 -0.71 -4.01
CA ASN A 46 -13.96 0.72 -4.29
C ASN A 46 -15.12 1.11 -5.21
N GLY A 47 -16.13 0.26 -5.32
CA GLY A 47 -17.29 0.52 -6.18
C GLY A 47 -16.98 0.52 -7.70
N SER A 48 -15.71 0.47 -8.11
CA SER A 48 -15.28 0.38 -9.51
C SER A 48 -14.86 -1.06 -9.83
N LYS A 49 -15.55 -1.69 -10.78
CA LYS A 49 -15.20 -3.04 -11.27
C LYS A 49 -13.78 -3.12 -11.80
N GLU A 50 -13.27 -2.03 -12.36
CA GLU A 50 -11.93 -1.99 -12.98
C GLU A 50 -10.80 -2.11 -11.96
N LEU A 51 -11.10 -1.85 -10.69
CA LEU A 51 -10.13 -1.81 -9.60
C LEU A 51 -10.29 -3.01 -8.66
N VAL A 52 -11.26 -3.89 -8.90
CA VAL A 52 -11.43 -5.15 -8.17
C VAL A 52 -10.20 -6.03 -8.34
N GLY A 53 -9.63 -6.47 -7.22
CA GLY A 53 -8.49 -7.39 -7.20
C GLY A 53 -7.16 -6.78 -7.63
N ARG A 54 -7.08 -5.45 -7.83
CA ARG A 54 -5.79 -4.83 -8.14
C ARG A 54 -4.90 -4.83 -6.91
N GLY A 55 -3.66 -5.22 -7.12
CA GLY A 55 -2.61 -5.12 -6.14
C GLY A 55 -1.27 -4.73 -6.76
N GLY A 56 -0.27 -4.53 -5.92
CA GLY A 56 1.09 -4.35 -6.36
C GLY A 56 2.09 -4.50 -5.24
N LEU A 57 3.31 -4.85 -5.64
CA LEU A 57 4.46 -4.95 -4.75
C LEU A 57 5.07 -3.56 -4.51
N VAL A 58 5.27 -3.23 -3.24
CA VAL A 58 6.05 -2.07 -2.79
C VAL A 58 7.52 -2.42 -2.94
N SER A 59 8.23 -1.61 -3.72
CA SER A 59 9.67 -1.70 -3.90
C SER A 59 10.26 -0.30 -3.98
N LYS A 60 11.50 -0.12 -3.52
CA LYS A 60 12.22 1.16 -3.55
C LYS A 60 11.49 2.27 -2.79
N CYS A 61 10.83 1.92 -1.68
CA CYS A 61 10.19 2.88 -0.79
C CYS A 61 11.27 3.64 0.00
N SER A 62 11.59 4.85 -0.43
CA SER A 62 12.60 5.71 0.21
C SER A 62 12.03 6.65 1.27
N ASP A 63 10.72 6.90 1.23
CA ASP A 63 10.03 7.88 2.07
C ASP A 63 9.08 7.19 3.06
N GLU A 64 8.84 7.82 4.21
CA GLU A 64 7.79 7.38 5.14
C GLU A 64 6.41 7.64 4.50
N ILE A 65 5.83 6.57 3.95
CA ILE A 65 4.51 6.59 3.31
C ILE A 65 3.61 5.62 4.05
N ALA A 66 2.34 6.00 4.24
CA ALA A 66 1.33 5.12 4.80
C ALA A 66 0.32 4.62 3.76
N PHE A 67 -0.30 3.47 4.03
CA PHE A 67 -1.45 2.98 3.24
C PHE A 67 -2.79 3.30 3.92
N PRO A 68 -3.87 3.56 3.14
CA PRO A 68 -5.20 3.85 3.67
C PRO A 68 -6.00 2.57 3.99
N ASP A 69 -7.13 2.74 4.68
CA ASP A 69 -8.10 1.67 4.99
C ASP A 69 -8.77 1.02 3.76
N THR A 70 -8.71 1.73 2.62
CA THR A 70 -9.17 1.24 1.30
C THR A 70 -8.22 0.23 0.67
N MET A 71 -7.09 -0.05 1.31
CA MET A 71 -6.14 -1.09 0.93
C MET A 71 -5.96 -2.12 2.05
N ILE A 72 -5.62 -3.34 1.66
CA ILE A 72 -5.16 -4.41 2.54
C ILE A 72 -3.67 -4.58 2.29
N ARG A 73 -2.86 -4.62 3.36
CA ARG A 73 -1.44 -4.97 3.28
C ARG A 73 -1.26 -6.46 3.54
N VAL A 74 -0.56 -7.11 2.63
CA VAL A 74 -0.01 -8.46 2.78
C VAL A 74 1.50 -8.33 2.90
N ARG A 75 2.07 -8.84 3.98
CA ARG A 75 3.52 -8.86 4.20
C ARG A 75 3.94 -10.32 4.36
N PRO A 76 4.45 -10.97 3.30
CA PRO A 76 4.90 -12.35 3.40
C PRO A 76 6.15 -12.46 4.29
N ASP A 77 6.33 -13.63 4.89
CA ASP A 77 7.61 -13.99 5.47
C ASP A 77 8.58 -14.37 4.34
N PRO A 78 9.67 -13.62 4.12
CA PRO A 78 10.60 -13.89 3.03
C PRO A 78 11.34 -15.23 3.18
N ALA A 79 11.32 -15.86 4.35
CA ALA A 79 11.84 -17.22 4.53
C ALA A 79 10.92 -18.30 3.89
N GLU A 80 9.63 -18.01 3.77
CA GLU A 80 8.61 -18.96 3.30
C GLU A 80 8.07 -18.61 1.90
N LEU A 81 8.03 -17.32 1.54
CA LEU A 81 7.48 -16.83 0.27
C LEU A 81 8.23 -15.59 -0.22
N LEU A 82 8.73 -15.64 -1.45
CA LEU A 82 9.29 -14.49 -2.13
C LEU A 82 8.16 -13.50 -2.51
N PRO A 83 8.23 -12.22 -2.09
CA PRO A 83 7.19 -11.23 -2.39
C PRO A 83 6.87 -11.06 -3.87
N ASP A 84 7.85 -11.25 -4.76
CA ASP A 84 7.70 -11.17 -6.21
C ASP A 84 6.76 -12.24 -6.81
N TYR A 85 6.39 -13.27 -6.04
CA TYR A 85 5.48 -14.34 -6.47
C TYR A 85 4.02 -14.15 -5.98
N LEU A 86 3.69 -12.99 -5.38
CA LEU A 86 2.33 -12.61 -4.97
C LEU A 86 1.52 -11.90 -6.06
#